data_AF-A0A963H7U7-F1
#
_entry.id   AF-A0A963H7U7-F1
#
_cell.length_a   1.000
_cell.length_b   1.000
_cell.length_c   1.000
_cell.angle_alpha   90.00
_cell.angle_beta   90.00
_cell.angle_gamma   90.00
#
_symmetry.space_group_name_H-M   'P 1'
#
loop_
_entity.id
_entity.type
_entity.pdbx_description
1 polymer ?
#
loop_
_entity_poly.entity_id
_entity_poly.type
_entity_poly.pdbx_seq_one_letter_code
_entity_poly.pdbx_strand_id
1 'polypeptide(L)'
;MPTGIIASLDHEGRGVTMLDGKTVFVDGALPGECVEYAVYRRKPTYEQARTLRVLQPSADRVTPRCPHFGVCGGCSMQHFAPQAQVASKQRLLEDNLRQLGELRAGQLYAPIHGQPWGYRLRARLSVRFVP
;
A
#
# COMPACT_ATOMS: atom_id res chain seq x y z
N MET A 1 2.94 5.59 21.11
CA MET A 1 2.40 5.90 19.76
C MET A 1 1.11 5.12 19.58
N PRO A 2 0.13 5.61 18.80
CA PRO A 2 -1.11 4.88 18.58
C PRO A 2 -0.84 3.55 17.86
N THR A 3 -1.65 2.55 18.20
CA THR A 3 -1.72 1.27 17.51
C THR A 3 -3.06 1.15 16.78
N GLY A 4 -3.10 0.37 15.71
CA GLY A 4 -4.34 0.19 14.94
C GLY A 4 -4.31 -1.07 14.11
N ILE A 5 -5.50 -1.64 13.90
CA ILE A 5 -5.71 -2.74 12.96
C ILE A 5 -5.98 -2.13 11.58
N ILE A 6 -5.23 -2.57 10.58
CA ILE A 6 -5.39 -2.11 9.21
C ILE A 6 -6.54 -2.88 8.56
N ALA A 7 -7.58 -2.15 8.16
CA ALA A 7 -8.79 -2.72 7.58
C ALA A 7 -8.64 -2.99 6.07
N SER A 8 -8.03 -2.05 5.35
CA SER A 8 -7.94 -2.09 3.89
C SER A 8 -6.72 -1.33 3.37
N LEU A 9 -6.56 -1.29 2.04
CA LEU A 9 -5.59 -0.45 1.35
C LEU A 9 -6.32 0.64 0.57
N ASP A 10 -5.71 1.82 0.46
CA ASP A 10 -6.15 2.85 -0.48
C ASP A 10 -5.56 2.64 -1.90
N HIS A 11 -5.89 3.53 -2.82
CA HIS A 11 -5.40 3.46 -4.21
C HIS A 11 -3.88 3.62 -4.35
N GLU A 12 -3.21 4.21 -3.35
CA GLU A 12 -1.75 4.39 -3.31
C GLU A 12 -1.03 3.19 -2.66
N GLY A 13 -1.78 2.23 -2.10
CA GLY A 13 -1.26 1.07 -1.38
C GLY A 13 -0.87 1.38 0.07
N ARG A 14 -1.46 2.41 0.67
CA ARG A 14 -1.33 2.72 2.10
C ARG A 14 -2.38 1.95 2.89
N GLY A 15 -2.02 1.47 4.07
CA GLY A 15 -2.97 0.88 5.01
C GLY A 15 -3.99 1.91 5.47
N VAL A 16 -5.25 1.50 5.62
CA VAL A 16 -6.31 2.35 6.13
C VAL A 16 -6.77 1.81 7.49
N THR A 17 -6.78 2.68 8.49
CA THR A 17 -7.36 2.42 9.81
C THR A 17 -8.15 3.64 10.28
N MET A 18 -8.83 3.52 11.42
CA MET A 18 -9.64 4.59 12.01
C MET A 18 -9.13 4.88 13.42
N LEU A 19 -8.97 6.16 13.74
CA LEU A 19 -8.65 6.63 15.09
C LEU A 19 -9.57 7.80 15.43
N ASP A 20 -10.31 7.71 16.53
CA ASP A 20 -11.22 8.76 17.01
C ASP A 20 -12.17 9.31 15.93
N GLY A 21 -12.72 8.43 15.09
CA GLY A 21 -13.64 8.80 14.01
C GLY A 21 -12.98 9.41 12.77
N LYS A 22 -11.65 9.51 12.73
CA LYS A 22 -10.89 9.97 11.55
C LYS A 22 -10.21 8.82 10.84
N THR A 23 -10.19 8.90 9.51
CA THR A 23 -9.42 7.97 8.67
C THR A 23 -7.93 8.26 8.80
N VAL A 24 -7.13 7.22 9.04
CA VAL A 24 -5.67 7.31 9.09
C VAL A 24 -5.09 6.46 7.97
N PHE A 25 -4.34 7.10 7.08
CA PHE A 25 -3.57 6.44 6.02
C PHE A 25 -2.16 6.13 6.54
N VAL A 26 -1.79 4.86 6.57
CA VAL A 26 -0.56 4.36 7.18
C VAL A 26 0.37 3.78 6.13
N ASP A 27 1.46 4.49 5.85
CA ASP A 27 2.50 4.05 4.93
C ASP A 27 3.19 2.78 5.45
N GLY A 28 3.30 1.77 4.57
CA GLY A 28 4.01 0.52 4.86
C GLY A 28 3.21 -0.49 5.69
N ALA A 29 1.91 -0.29 5.88
CA ALA A 29 1.01 -1.21 6.58
C ALA A 29 0.11 -1.97 5.58
N LEU A 30 -0.15 -3.25 5.86
CA LEU A 30 -0.98 -4.13 5.03
C LEU A 30 -2.29 -4.51 5.73
N PRO A 31 -3.34 -4.90 4.98
CA PRO A 31 -4.60 -5.36 5.57
C PRO A 31 -4.40 -6.54 6.52
N GLY A 32 -5.15 -6.51 7.63
CA GLY A 32 -5.08 -7.52 8.69
C GLY A 32 -3.94 -7.33 9.69
N GLU A 33 -3.08 -6.33 9.49
CA GLU A 33 -1.98 -6.07 10.42
C GLU A 33 -2.41 -5.28 11.64
N CYS A 34 -1.79 -5.58 12.77
CA CYS A 34 -1.74 -4.67 13.90
C CYS A 34 -0.41 -3.93 13.87
N VAL A 35 -0.45 -2.60 13.75
CA VAL A 35 0.76 -1.77 13.63
C VAL A 35 0.78 -0.65 14.65
N GLU A 36 1.97 -0.31 15.11
CA GLU A 36 2.27 0.95 15.79
C GLU A 36 2.73 1.97 14.74
N TYR A 37 2.16 3.17 14.75
CA TYR A 37 2.41 4.17 13.71
C TYR A 37 2.64 5.58 14.26
N ALA A 38 3.40 6.39 13.52
CA ALA A 38 3.62 7.81 13.82
C ALA A 38 2.93 8.68 12.78
N VAL A 39 2.01 9.53 13.24
CA VAL A 39 1.35 10.54 12.41
C VAL A 39 2.34 11.64 12.05
N TYR A 40 2.49 11.92 10.76
CA TYR A 40 3.33 13.01 10.25
C TYR A 40 2.52 14.13 9.59
N ARG A 41 1.23 13.91 9.31
CA ARG A 41 0.35 14.95 8.77
C ARG A 41 -1.06 14.81 9.33
N ARG A 42 -1.63 15.91 9.83
CA ARG A 42 -3.01 15.96 10.33
C ARG A 42 -3.86 16.88 9.48
N LYS A 43 -5.06 16.43 9.12
CA LYS A 43 -6.11 17.19 8.46
C LYS A 43 -7.41 17.06 9.25
N PRO A 44 -8.42 17.91 8.99
CA PRO A 44 -9.69 17.84 9.72
C PRO A 44 -10.38 16.48 9.62
N THR A 45 -10.36 15.87 8.42
CA THR A 45 -11.08 14.63 8.10
C THR A 45 -10.20 13.38 8.06
N TYR A 46 -8.88 13.53 7.95
CA TYR A 46 -7.96 12.40 7.87
C TYR A 46 -6.57 12.71 8.42
N GLU A 47 -5.79 11.68 8.67
CA GLU A 47 -4.38 11.79 9.04
C GLU A 47 -3.51 10.91 8.14
N GLN A 48 -2.24 11.27 7.99
CA GLN A 48 -1.23 10.44 7.34
C GLN A 48 -0.17 10.07 8.37
N ALA A 49 0.18 8.79 8.38
CA ALA A 49 1.09 8.19 9.32
C ALA A 49 2.03 7.21 8.61
N ARG A 50 3.14 6.89 9.28
CA ARG A 50 4.08 5.85 8.84
C ARG A 50 4.11 4.73 9.88
N THR A 51 4.18 3.48 9.43
CA THR A 51 4.41 2.34 10.32
C THR A 51 5.77 2.48 11.00
N LEU A 52 5.78 2.38 12.32
CA LEU A 52 7.00 2.26 13.13
C LEU A 52 7.34 0.80 13.37
N ARG A 53 6.33 0.02 13.77
CA ARG A 53 6.46 -1.40 14.07
C ARG A 53 5.23 -2.15 13.62
N VAL A 54 5.44 -3.32 13.05
CA VAL A 54 4.39 -4.30 12.78
C VAL A 54 4.33 -5.22 13.98
N LEU A 55 3.27 -5.13 14.78
CA LEU A 55 3.08 -5.93 15.99
C LEU A 55 2.54 -7.32 15.64
N GLN A 56 1.63 -7.38 14.66
CA GLN A 56 1.13 -8.61 14.09
C GLN A 56 1.18 -8.49 12.56
N PRO A 57 2.07 -9.24 11.89
CA PRO A 57 2.22 -9.17 10.44
C PRO A 57 1.09 -9.91 9.72
N SER A 58 0.77 -9.43 8.52
CA SER A 58 -0.12 -10.14 7.60
C SER A 58 0.60 -11.36 7.04
N ALA A 59 -0.14 -12.42 6.71
CA ALA A 59 0.39 -13.60 6.02
C ALA A 59 1.01 -13.23 4.65
N ASP A 60 0.54 -12.15 4.04
CA ASP A 60 1.05 -11.66 2.76
C ASP A 60 2.24 -10.70 2.90
N ARG A 61 2.70 -10.41 4.13
CA ARG A 61 3.90 -9.58 4.33
C ARG A 61 5.14 -10.37 3.92
N VAL A 62 5.97 -9.76 3.09
CA VAL A 62 7.27 -10.30 2.70
C VAL A 62 8.37 -9.29 3.00
N THR A 63 9.60 -9.78 3.18
CA THR A 63 10.76 -8.90 3.30
C THR A 63 11.08 -8.29 1.93
N PRO A 64 11.13 -6.95 1.81
CA PRO A 64 11.57 -6.29 0.58
C PRO A 64 12.95 -6.77 0.13
N ARG A 65 13.13 -7.08 -1.16
CA ARG A 65 14.44 -7.50 -1.69
C ARG A 65 15.37 -6.32 -1.97
N CYS A 66 14.83 -5.13 -2.26
CA CYS A 66 15.65 -3.97 -2.55
C CYS A 66 16.12 -3.31 -1.24
N PRO A 67 17.44 -3.13 -1.02
CA PRO A 67 17.96 -2.49 0.18
C PRO A 67 17.58 -1.00 0.29
N HIS A 68 17.16 -0.38 -0.82
CA HIS A 68 16.74 1.03 -0.85
C HIS A 68 15.21 1.22 -0.71
N PHE A 69 14.46 0.13 -0.52
CA PHE A 69 13.01 0.21 -0.32
C PHE A 69 12.69 1.04 0.95
N GLY A 70 11.64 1.87 0.87
CA GLY A 70 11.27 2.82 1.92
C GLY A 70 11.97 4.18 1.86
N VAL A 71 13.06 4.32 1.09
CA VAL A 71 13.78 5.61 0.92
C VAL A 71 13.78 6.08 -0.53
N CYS A 72 14.08 5.20 -1.49
CA CYS A 72 14.25 5.56 -2.90
C CYS A 72 12.96 6.03 -3.60
N GLY A 73 11.77 5.66 -3.09
CA GLY A 73 10.47 6.03 -3.66
C GLY A 73 10.09 5.33 -4.97
N GLY A 74 10.99 4.55 -5.59
CA GLY A 74 10.73 3.87 -6.87
C GLY A 74 9.76 2.68 -6.81
N CYS A 75 9.45 2.18 -5.61
CA CYS A 75 8.51 1.08 -5.35
C CYS A 75 7.69 1.39 -4.08
N SER A 76 6.39 1.11 -4.09
CA SER A 76 5.50 1.34 -2.94
C SER A 76 5.20 0.09 -2.10
N MET A 77 5.18 -1.10 -2.73
CA MET A 77 4.61 -2.31 -2.12
C MET A 77 5.58 -3.52 -2.04
N GLN A 78 6.91 -3.32 -2.01
CA GLN A 78 7.81 -4.49 -1.95
C GLN A 78 7.67 -5.34 -0.67
N HIS A 79 7.02 -4.79 0.35
CA HIS A 79 6.69 -5.51 1.59
C HIS A 79 5.42 -6.37 1.48
N PHE A 80 4.74 -6.35 0.33
CA PHE A 80 3.52 -7.10 0.05
C PHE A 80 3.80 -8.20 -0.97
N ALA A 81 3.35 -9.42 -0.73
CA ALA A 81 3.57 -10.55 -1.64
C ALA A 81 3.06 -10.21 -3.07
N PRO A 82 3.81 -10.52 -4.14
CA PRO A 82 3.43 -10.13 -5.50
C PRO A 82 2.04 -10.57 -5.94
N GLN A 83 1.62 -11.80 -5.59
CA GLN A 83 0.28 -12.30 -5.89
C GLN A 83 -0.81 -11.51 -5.14
N ALA A 84 -0.55 -11.17 -3.88
CA ALA A 84 -1.46 -10.36 -3.08
C ALA A 84 -1.54 -8.91 -3.57
N GLN A 85 -0.46 -8.34 -4.12
CA GLN A 85 -0.50 -7.04 -4.81
C GLN A 85 -1.45 -7.09 -6.03
N VAL A 86 -1.38 -8.16 -6.82
CA VAL A 86 -2.26 -8.34 -7.99
C VAL A 86 -3.71 -8.45 -7.54
N ALA A 87 -4.00 -9.29 -6.54
CA ALA A 87 -5.35 -9.45 -5.99
C ALA A 87 -5.89 -8.14 -5.40
N SER A 88 -5.04 -7.36 -4.71
CA SER A 88 -5.43 -6.07 -4.15
C SER A 88 -5.79 -5.05 -5.24
N LYS A 89 -5.02 -5.00 -6.33
CA LYS A 89 -5.32 -4.12 -7.47
C LYS A 89 -6.61 -4.54 -8.19
N GLN A 90 -6.87 -5.84 -8.29
CA GLN A 90 -8.11 -6.34 -8.85
C GLN A 90 -9.32 -5.93 -8.00
N ARG A 91 -9.26 -6.11 -6.67
CA ARG A 91 -10.33 -5.65 -5.76
C ARG A 91 -10.57 -4.16 -5.88
N LEU A 92 -9.50 -3.37 -5.96
CA LEU A 92 -9.58 -1.92 -6.17
C LEU A 92 -10.34 -1.54 -7.46
N LEU A 93 -10.07 -2.26 -8.55
CA LEU A 93 -10.80 -2.09 -9.81
C LEU A 93 -12.29 -2.43 -9.65
N GLU A 94 -12.60 -3.56 -9.04
CA GLU A 94 -13.98 -4.01 -8.80
C GLU A 94 -14.76 -3.02 -7.94
N ASP A 95 -14.13 -2.49 -6.89
CA ASP A 95 -14.74 -1.49 -6.01
C ASP A 95 -14.95 -0.16 -6.71
N ASN A 96 -13.99 0.27 -7.54
CA ASN A 96 -14.16 1.47 -8.37
C ASN A 96 -15.31 1.33 -9.36
N LEU A 97 -15.43 0.19 -10.05
CA LEU A 97 -16.55 -0.06 -10.96
C LEU A 97 -17.89 0.03 -10.23
N ARG A 98 -17.98 -0.56 -9.04
CA ARG A 98 -19.20 -0.61 -8.25
C ARG A 98 -19.58 0.74 -7.65
N GLN A 99 -18.61 1.44 -7.04
CA GLN A 99 -18.86 2.64 -6.24
C GLN A 99 -18.84 3.92 -7.07
N LEU A 100 -17.96 4.02 -8.07
CA LEU A 100 -17.82 5.22 -8.89
C LEU A 100 -18.55 5.08 -10.22
N GLY A 101 -18.52 3.87 -10.78
CA GLY A 101 -19.17 3.59 -12.07
C GLY A 101 -20.63 3.15 -11.95
N GLU A 102 -21.09 2.79 -10.76
CA GLU A 102 -22.40 2.14 -10.54
C GLU A 102 -22.61 0.89 -11.42
N LEU A 103 -21.50 0.23 -11.78
CA LEU A 103 -21.46 -0.88 -12.72
C LEU A 103 -21.01 -2.15 -12.01
N ARG A 104 -21.62 -3.28 -12.40
CA ARG A 104 -21.10 -4.61 -12.09
C ARG A 104 -20.62 -5.25 -13.38
N ALA A 105 -19.36 -5.69 -13.40
CA ALA A 105 -18.81 -6.42 -14.54
C ALA A 105 -19.58 -7.75 -14.70
N GLY A 106 -20.14 -7.99 -15.88
CA GLY A 106 -20.77 -9.27 -16.20
C GLY A 106 -19.77 -10.42 -16.25
N GLN A 107 -18.52 -10.13 -16.61
CA GLN A 107 -17.41 -11.06 -16.58
C GLN A 107 -16.11 -10.35 -16.18
N LEU A 108 -15.34 -10.97 -15.27
CA LEU A 108 -14.00 -10.55 -14.91
C LEU A 108 -13.01 -11.60 -15.39
N TYR A 109 -12.05 -11.17 -16.20
CA TYR A 109 -10.96 -12.03 -16.65
C TYR A 109 -9.86 -12.09 -15.58
N ALA A 110 -9.10 -13.19 -15.60
CA ALA A 110 -7.95 -13.33 -14.71
C ALA A 110 -6.93 -12.19 -14.93
N PRO A 111 -6.30 -11.68 -13.86
CA PRO A 111 -5.38 -10.56 -13.97
C PRO A 111 -4.10 -10.98 -14.70
N ILE A 112 -3.75 -10.23 -15.73
CA ILE A 112 -2.49 -10.43 -16.46
C ILE A 112 -1.35 -9.85 -15.63
N HIS A 113 -0.37 -10.70 -15.29
CA HIS A 113 0.81 -10.30 -14.55
C HIS A 113 2.03 -11.10 -15.03
N GLY A 114 3.21 -10.52 -14.89
CA GLY A 114 4.47 -11.11 -15.33
C GLY A 114 5.43 -11.35 -14.17
N GLN A 115 6.72 -11.52 -14.51
CA GLN A 115 7.79 -11.69 -13.52
C GLN A 115 7.85 -10.46 -12.57
N PRO A 116 7.86 -10.66 -11.24
CA PRO A 116 7.82 -9.55 -10.29
C PRO A 116 9.14 -8.78 -10.19
N TRP A 117 10.24 -9.32 -10.75
CA TRP A 117 11.58 -8.73 -10.71
C TRP A 117 12.19 -8.66 -12.11
N GLY A 118 13.07 -7.69 -12.33
CA GLY A 118 13.76 -7.52 -13.62
C GLY A 118 12.86 -7.04 -14.77
N TYR A 119 11.62 -6.63 -14.48
CA TYR A 119 10.64 -6.29 -15.51
C TYR A 119 10.81 -4.89 -16.13
N ARG A 120 11.54 -3.97 -15.47
CA ARG A 120 11.78 -2.62 -16.00
C ARG A 120 12.97 -2.64 -16.96
N LEU A 121 12.70 -2.44 -18.25
CA LEU A 121 13.73 -2.38 -19.30
C LEU A 121 14.37 -0.99 -19.46
N ARG A 122 13.84 0.03 -18.79
CA ARG A 122 14.33 1.42 -18.85
C ARG A 122 14.30 2.05 -17.46
N ALA A 123 15.28 2.90 -17.18
CA ALA A 123 15.37 3.70 -15.97
C ALA A 123 15.77 5.14 -16.30
N ARG A 124 15.25 6.11 -15.54
CA ARG A 124 15.69 7.50 -15.57
C ARG A 124 16.28 7.84 -14.22
N LEU A 125 17.55 8.23 -14.21
CA LEU A 125 18.29 8.54 -13.00
C LEU A 125 18.48 10.06 -12.90
N SER A 126 17.98 10.64 -11.82
CA SER A 126 18.19 12.06 -11.51
C SER A 126 19.52 12.22 -10.77
N VAL A 127 20.35 13.18 -11.20
CA VAL A 127 21.64 13.48 -10.57
C VAL A 127 21.55 14.88 -9.97
N ARG A 128 21.98 15.02 -8.70
CA ARG A 128 22.07 16.30 -8.00
C ARG A 128 23.40 16.35 -7.26
N PHE A 129 24.14 17.43 -7.45
CA PHE A 129 25.28 17.74 -6.59
C PHE A 129 24.75 18.31 -5.26
N VAL A 130 25.12 17.69 -4.15
CA VAL A 130 24.79 18.15 -2.80
C VAL A 130 26.12 18.54 -2.14
N PRO A 131 26.41 19.84 -1.98
CA PRO A 131 27.63 20.33 -1.33
C PRO A 131 27.64 20.06 0.17
#